data_AF-A0AAU4SUA6-F1
#
_entry.id   AF-A0AAU4SUA6-F1
#
_cell.length_a   1.000
_cell.length_b   1.000
_cell.length_c   1.000
_cell.angle_alpha   90.00
_cell.angle_beta   90.00
_cell.angle_gamma   90.00
#
_symmetry.space_group_name_H-M   'P 1'
#
loop_
_entity.id
_entity.type
_entity.pdbx_description
1 polymer ?
#
loop_
_entity_poly.entity_id
_entity_poly.type
_entity_poly.pdbx_seq_one_letter_code
_entity_poly.pdbx_strand_id
1 'polypeptide(L)'
;MNAPVAVSGVVRRVLCAVLLNPPLRPAVDTISHRNLLAALPLTGCTELRLTNLIDLPSKDQRQLASFTVTEQDLARSRQQLSAAIHGADEILFAWGTGKIAGAAGSLLKEQAEWVRAHVGSCGVSEVWMVAGTPRHPSRWRQFVGPEKRRVEGSSFEERLAKVLTSHESRALPQGSNRRSGD
;
A
#
# COMPACT_ATOMS: atom_id res chain seq x y z
N MET A 1 -45.72 0.05 -22.64
CA MET A 1 -45.13 0.79 -21.51
C MET A 1 -43.94 -0.02 -21.03
N ASN A 2 -42.73 0.37 -21.40
CA ASN A 2 -41.52 -0.33 -20.95
C ASN A 2 -41.10 0.21 -19.59
N ALA A 3 -41.02 -0.67 -18.60
CA ALA A 3 -40.45 -0.34 -17.30
C ALA A 3 -38.97 0.02 -17.46
N PRO A 4 -38.46 1.02 -16.74
CA PRO A 4 -37.03 1.31 -16.73
C PRO A 4 -36.29 0.16 -16.03
N VAL A 5 -35.40 -0.50 -16.76
CA VAL A 5 -34.41 -1.43 -16.19
C VAL A 5 -33.50 -0.60 -15.27
N ALA A 6 -33.50 -0.93 -13.98
CA ALA A 6 -32.56 -0.35 -13.04
C ALA A 6 -31.14 -0.65 -13.51
N VAL A 7 -30.41 0.38 -13.93
CA VAL A 7 -28.97 0.30 -14.15
C VAL A 7 -28.37 0.00 -12.78
N SER A 8 -27.93 -1.24 -12.56
CA SER A 8 -27.22 -1.64 -11.34
C SER A 8 -26.14 -0.62 -11.05
N GLY A 9 -26.33 0.15 -9.97
CA GLY A 9 -25.34 1.12 -9.52
C GLY A 9 -24.03 0.38 -9.31
N VAL A 10 -22.96 0.86 -9.93
CA VAL A 10 -21.62 0.31 -9.70
C VAL A 10 -21.35 0.47 -8.21
N VAL A 11 -21.29 -0.66 -7.48
CA VAL A 11 -20.98 -0.65 -6.06
C VAL A 11 -19.59 -0.03 -5.92
N ARG A 12 -19.52 1.10 -5.23
CA ARG A 12 -18.27 1.81 -4.98
C ARG A 12 -17.40 0.93 -4.08
N ARG A 13 -16.31 0.39 -4.64
CA ARG A 13 -15.32 -0.41 -3.91
C ARG A 13 -14.00 0.36 -3.79
N VAL A 14 -13.46 0.43 -2.59
CA VAL A 14 -12.30 1.24 -2.21
C VAL A 14 -11.06 0.37 -2.05
N LEU A 15 -10.03 0.66 -2.84
CA LEU A 15 -8.68 0.18 -2.64
C LEU A 15 -7.90 1.18 -1.78
N CYS A 16 -7.52 0.80 -0.57
CA CYS A 16 -6.64 1.61 0.26
C CYS A 16 -5.16 1.20 0.04
N ALA A 17 -4.41 2.08 -0.61
CA ALA A 17 -2.97 1.92 -0.79
C ALA A 17 -2.20 2.53 0.38
N VAL A 18 -1.42 1.70 1.08
CA VAL A 18 -0.54 2.12 2.17
C VAL A 18 0.87 2.36 1.61
N LEU A 19 1.28 3.62 1.52
CA LEU A 19 2.61 4.05 1.07
C LEU A 19 3.55 4.31 2.25
N LEU A 20 4.81 4.63 1.97
CA LEU A 20 5.79 4.93 3.01
C LEU A 20 5.48 6.28 3.65
N ASN A 21 5.42 7.34 2.83
CA ASN A 21 5.30 8.72 3.27
C ASN A 21 4.65 9.58 2.17
N PRO A 22 4.05 10.73 2.52
CA PRO A 22 3.50 11.65 1.53
C PRO A 22 4.59 12.23 0.61
N PRO A 23 4.28 12.46 -0.67
CA PRO A 23 5.12 13.25 -1.55
C PRO A 23 5.11 14.74 -1.18
N LEU A 24 6.15 15.48 -1.56
CA LEU A 24 6.22 16.96 -1.39
C LEU A 24 5.27 17.75 -2.32
N ARG A 25 4.56 17.07 -3.21
CA ARG A 25 3.64 17.63 -4.21
C ARG A 25 2.33 16.86 -4.17
N PRO A 26 1.23 17.37 -4.73
CA PRO A 26 -0.03 16.64 -4.75
C PRO A 26 0.15 15.21 -5.27
N ALA A 27 -0.40 14.24 -4.54
CA ALA A 27 -0.19 12.82 -4.85
C ALA A 27 -0.64 12.48 -6.27
N VAL A 28 -1.72 13.10 -6.73
CA VAL A 28 -2.31 12.93 -8.07
C VAL A 28 -1.32 13.21 -9.21
N ASP A 29 -0.32 14.06 -8.98
CA ASP A 29 0.69 14.42 -9.97
C ASP A 29 1.88 13.44 -10.02
N THR A 30 1.90 12.46 -9.13
CA THR A 30 3.03 11.52 -9.01
C THR A 30 2.89 10.31 -9.94
N ILE A 31 4.04 9.80 -10.40
CA ILE A 31 4.09 8.51 -11.12
C ILE A 31 3.57 7.38 -10.23
N SER A 32 3.78 7.46 -8.91
CA SER A 32 3.25 6.49 -7.97
C SER A 32 1.73 6.42 -8.05
N HIS A 33 1.04 7.56 -8.00
CA HIS A 33 -0.42 7.61 -8.12
C HIS A 33 -0.91 7.06 -9.46
N ARG A 34 -0.28 7.44 -10.58
CA ARG A 34 -0.62 6.87 -11.89
C ARG A 34 -0.49 5.34 -11.92
N ASN A 35 0.55 4.79 -11.31
CA ASN A 35 0.74 3.34 -11.25
C ASN A 35 -0.27 2.67 -10.30
N LEU A 36 -0.68 3.33 -9.21
CA LEU A 36 -1.74 2.82 -8.33
C LEU A 36 -3.10 2.75 -9.02
N LEU A 37 -3.42 3.71 -9.91
CA LEU A 37 -4.66 3.65 -10.69
C LEU A 37 -4.74 2.40 -11.58
N ALA A 38 -3.61 1.89 -12.06
CA ALA A 38 -3.56 0.64 -12.82
C ALA A 38 -3.93 -0.61 -11.99
N ALA A 39 -3.91 -0.52 -10.65
CA ALA A 39 -4.32 -1.61 -9.77
C ALA A 39 -5.84 -1.69 -9.59
N LEU A 40 -6.58 -0.59 -9.73
CA LEU A 40 -8.03 -0.55 -9.53
C LEU A 40 -8.80 -1.64 -10.31
N PRO A 41 -8.66 -1.75 -11.66
CA PRO A 41 -9.37 -2.79 -12.39
C PRO A 41 -8.90 -4.21 -12.02
N LEU A 42 -7.65 -4.37 -11.56
CA LEU A 42 -7.08 -5.65 -11.18
C LEU A 42 -7.60 -6.16 -9.83
N THR A 43 -7.96 -5.24 -8.93
CA THR A 43 -8.54 -5.57 -7.61
C THR A 43 -10.07 -5.50 -7.61
N GLY A 44 -10.71 -5.20 -8.75
CA GLY A 44 -12.15 -4.97 -8.84
C GLY A 44 -12.64 -3.74 -8.05
N CYS A 45 -11.74 -2.82 -7.72
CA CYS A 45 -12.06 -1.58 -7.01
C CYS A 45 -12.29 -0.43 -7.99
N THR A 46 -13.09 0.54 -7.57
CA THR A 46 -13.47 1.71 -8.39
C THR A 46 -12.89 3.02 -7.87
N GLU A 47 -12.41 3.02 -6.62
CA GLU A 47 -11.81 4.18 -5.98
C GLU A 47 -10.46 3.82 -5.34
N LEU A 48 -9.53 4.76 -5.42
CA LEU A 48 -8.24 4.70 -4.74
C LEU A 48 -8.24 5.66 -3.54
N ARG A 49 -7.93 5.13 -2.35
CA ARG A 49 -7.60 5.93 -1.16
C ARG A 49 -6.13 5.74 -0.82
N LEU A 50 -5.45 6.84 -0.47
CA LEU A 50 -4.05 6.80 -0.06
C LEU A 50 -3.93 7.00 1.44
N THR A 51 -3.01 6.27 2.06
CA THR A 51 -2.52 6.51 3.42
C THR A 51 -1.04 6.17 3.48
N ASN A 52 -0.36 6.56 4.56
CA ASN A 52 1.09 6.42 4.68
C ASN A 52 1.47 5.78 6.01
N LEU A 53 2.57 5.02 6.03
CA LEU A 53 3.15 4.51 7.28
C LEU A 53 3.50 5.66 8.22
N ILE A 54 4.00 6.76 7.66
CA ILE A 54 4.35 7.98 8.39
C ILE A 54 3.87 9.23 7.65
N ASP A 55 3.19 10.13 8.34
CA ASP A 55 2.69 11.41 7.80
C ASP A 55 3.76 12.51 7.84
N LEU A 56 4.93 12.21 7.27
CA LEU A 56 6.06 13.14 7.14
C LEU A 56 6.43 13.28 5.66
N PRO A 57 6.05 14.38 4.98
CA PRO A 57 6.36 14.57 3.58
C PRO A 57 7.86 14.55 3.30
N SER A 58 8.28 13.75 2.32
CA SER A 58 9.69 13.68 1.91
C SER A 58 9.81 13.36 0.43
N LYS A 59 10.92 13.81 -0.18
CA LYS A 59 11.26 13.58 -1.59
C LYS A 59 11.55 12.11 -1.86
N ASP A 60 12.29 11.48 -0.95
CA ASP A 60 12.71 10.10 -1.06
C ASP A 60 13.04 9.50 0.32
N GLN A 61 13.30 8.19 0.32
CA GLN A 61 13.65 7.43 1.50
C GLN A 61 14.92 7.94 2.21
N ARG A 62 15.87 8.56 1.49
CA ARG A 62 17.10 9.09 2.10
C ARG A 62 16.82 10.35 2.89
N GLN A 63 15.97 11.23 2.36
CA GLN A 63 15.50 12.39 3.10
C GLN A 63 14.72 11.96 4.35
N LEU A 64 13.82 10.98 4.22
CA LEU A 64 13.08 10.46 5.37
C LEU A 64 14.01 9.89 6.45
N ALA A 65 15.09 9.20 6.06
CA ALA A 65 16.09 8.67 6.98
C ALA A 65 16.85 9.75 7.77
N SER A 66 16.85 11.00 7.29
CA SER A 66 17.46 12.15 7.96
C SER A 66 16.53 12.82 8.98
N PHE A 67 15.25 12.46 9.00
CA PHE A 67 14.27 13.04 9.93
C PHE A 67 14.36 12.38 11.30
N THR A 68 14.12 13.17 12.35
CA THR A 68 13.80 12.64 13.67
C THR A 68 12.36 12.16 13.65
N VAL A 69 12.16 10.86 13.46
CA VAL A 69 10.85 10.22 13.58
C VAL A 69 10.60 9.90 15.05
N THR A 70 9.44 10.30 15.58
CA THR A 70 9.05 10.08 16.97
C THR A 70 7.86 9.13 17.08
N GLU A 71 7.66 8.55 18.26
CA GLU A 71 6.44 7.78 18.57
C GLU A 71 5.16 8.58 18.39
N GLN A 72 5.21 9.91 18.61
CA GLN A 72 4.06 10.78 18.40
C GLN A 72 3.68 10.89 16.91
N ASP A 73 4.68 10.88 16.01
CA ASP A 73 4.45 10.87 14.57
C ASP A 73 3.81 9.54 14.13
N LEU A 74 4.27 8.42 14.71
CA LEU A 74 3.68 7.10 14.50
C LEU A 74 2.23 7.08 14.99
N ALA A 75 1.96 7.56 16.21
CA ALA A 75 0.62 7.58 16.79
C ALA A 75 -0.38 8.37 15.93
N ARG A 76 0.04 9.53 15.42
CA ARG A 76 -0.77 10.33 14.48
C ARG A 76 -1.04 9.57 13.18
N SER A 77 -0.01 8.95 12.62
CA SER A 77 -0.13 8.16 11.39
C SER A 77 -1.03 6.94 11.60
N ARG A 78 -0.98 6.29 12.77
CA ARG A 78 -1.86 5.17 13.14
C ARG A 78 -3.34 5.56 13.15
N GLN A 79 -3.69 6.77 13.59
CA GLN A 79 -5.07 7.26 13.52
C GLN A 79 -5.56 7.36 12.07
N GLN A 80 -4.77 7.94 11.18
CA GLN A 80 -5.09 8.06 9.75
C GLN A 80 -5.14 6.68 9.06
N LEU A 81 -4.19 5.81 9.37
CA LEU A 81 -4.14 4.42 8.88
C LEU A 81 -5.37 3.64 9.30
N SER A 82 -5.75 3.70 10.58
CA SER A 82 -6.90 2.97 11.11
C SER A 82 -8.20 3.39 10.43
N ALA A 83 -8.44 4.71 10.30
CA ALA A 83 -9.61 5.22 9.60
C ALA A 83 -9.64 4.81 8.12
N ALA A 84 -8.49 4.87 7.43
CA ALA A 84 -8.38 4.49 6.03
C ALA A 84 -8.61 2.99 5.80
N ILE A 85 -8.03 2.13 6.66
CA ILE A 85 -8.15 0.68 6.60
C ILE A 85 -9.58 0.22 6.92
N HIS A 86 -10.22 0.81 7.94
CA HIS A 86 -11.58 0.45 8.33
C HIS A 86 -12.60 0.74 7.22
N GLY A 87 -12.39 1.80 6.46
CA GLY A 87 -13.29 2.20 5.36
C GLY A 87 -12.86 1.69 3.98
N ALA A 88 -12.09 0.60 3.90
CA ALA A 88 -11.60 0.02 2.64
C ALA A 88 -12.12 -1.40 2.42
N ASP A 89 -12.40 -1.74 1.17
CA ASP A 89 -12.80 -3.10 0.76
C ASP A 89 -11.57 -3.98 0.53
N GLU A 90 -10.49 -3.38 0.02
CA GLU A 90 -9.24 -4.05 -0.32
C GLU A 90 -8.06 -3.19 0.17
N ILE A 91 -6.98 -3.84 0.61
CA ILE A 91 -5.76 -3.16 1.03
C ILE A 91 -4.63 -3.48 0.06
N LEU A 92 -3.83 -2.48 -0.30
CA LEU A 92 -2.61 -2.65 -1.09
C LEU A 92 -1.41 -2.16 -0.29
N PHE A 93 -0.45 -3.03 -0.03
CA PHE A 93 0.82 -2.63 0.59
C PHE A 93 1.81 -2.14 -0.46
N ALA A 94 2.20 -0.86 -0.34
CA ALA A 94 2.90 -0.11 -1.37
C ALA A 94 4.04 0.77 -0.83
N TRP A 95 4.56 0.49 0.36
CA TRP A 95 5.60 1.32 0.99
C TRP A 95 7.04 1.05 0.53
N GLY A 96 7.30 -0.08 -0.15
CA GLY A 96 8.65 -0.46 -0.56
C GLY A 96 9.36 -1.36 0.45
N THR A 97 10.37 -2.10 -0.04
CA THR A 97 11.20 -3.00 0.79
C THR A 97 12.57 -2.40 1.10
N GLY A 98 12.81 -1.13 0.76
CA GLY A 98 14.08 -0.46 1.04
C GLY A 98 14.28 -0.34 2.55
N LYS A 99 15.49 -0.59 3.06
CA LYS A 99 15.81 -0.42 4.48
C LYS A 99 16.08 1.06 4.78
N ILE A 100 15.38 1.61 5.76
CA ILE A 100 15.77 2.85 6.45
C ILE A 100 16.65 2.40 7.63
N ALA A 101 17.81 3.02 7.79
CA ALA A 101 18.73 2.70 8.88
C ALA A 101 18.43 3.57 10.11
N GLY A 102 18.99 3.18 11.26
CA GLY A 102 18.88 3.94 12.51
C GLY A 102 17.49 3.87 13.15
N ALA A 103 17.26 4.75 14.13
CA ALA A 103 16.04 4.76 14.95
C ALA A 103 14.76 4.93 14.12
N ALA A 104 14.77 5.83 13.12
CA ALA A 104 13.65 5.99 12.20
C ALA A 104 13.32 4.68 11.45
N GLY A 105 14.35 3.91 11.08
CA GLY A 105 14.18 2.61 10.45
C GLY A 105 13.50 1.57 11.35
N SER A 106 13.91 1.51 12.62
CA SER A 106 13.28 0.62 13.61
C SER A 106 11.81 0.98 13.82
N LEU A 107 11.50 2.25 14.04
CA LEU A 107 10.13 2.72 14.24
C LEU A 107 9.24 2.46 13.02
N LEU A 108 9.73 2.72 11.80
CA LEU A 108 8.96 2.46 10.59
C LEU A 108 8.77 0.97 10.31
N LYS A 109 9.70 0.12 10.75
CA LYS A 109 9.52 -1.34 10.71
C LYS A 109 8.42 -1.76 11.67
N GLU A 110 8.46 -1.29 12.92
CA GLU A 110 7.41 -1.56 13.92
C GLU A 110 6.04 -1.06 13.45
N GLN A 111 6.00 0.12 12.82
CA GLN A 111 4.79 0.66 12.23
C GLN A 111 4.24 -0.22 11.09
N ALA A 112 5.11 -0.75 10.21
CA ALA A 112 4.70 -1.68 9.17
C ALA A 112 4.19 -3.01 9.74
N GLU A 113 4.79 -3.51 10.83
CA GLU A 113 4.32 -4.69 11.55
C GLU A 113 2.96 -4.43 12.22
N TRP A 114 2.78 -3.27 12.84
CA TRP A 114 1.49 -2.82 13.38
C TRP A 114 0.40 -2.76 12.31
N VAL A 115 0.69 -2.18 11.12
CA VAL A 115 -0.28 -2.14 10.01
C VAL A 115 -0.71 -3.54 9.59
N ARG A 116 0.23 -4.48 9.46
CA ARG A 116 -0.08 -5.88 9.09
C ARG A 116 -1.03 -6.52 10.09
N ALA A 117 -0.76 -6.37 11.39
CA ALA A 117 -1.62 -6.89 12.44
C ALA A 117 -3.00 -6.21 12.44
N HIS A 118 -3.03 -4.89 12.27
CA HIS A 118 -4.26 -4.11 12.29
C HIS A 118 -5.19 -4.47 11.13
N VAL A 119 -4.66 -4.64 9.91
CA VAL A 119 -5.45 -5.09 8.76
C VAL A 119 -6.11 -6.45 9.03
N GLY A 120 -5.37 -7.40 9.61
CA GLY A 120 -5.93 -8.70 10.00
C GLY A 120 -7.06 -8.59 11.04
N SER A 121 -6.99 -7.62 11.96
CA SER A 121 -8.03 -7.37 12.96
C SER A 121 -9.29 -6.70 12.42
N CYS A 122 -9.18 -5.95 11.32
CA CYS A 122 -10.30 -5.19 10.74
C CYS A 122 -11.21 -6.03 9.83
N GLY A 123 -10.92 -7.32 9.67
CA GLY A 123 -11.76 -8.23 8.87
C GLY A 123 -11.61 -8.07 7.35
N VAL A 124 -10.66 -7.25 6.88
CA VAL A 124 -10.25 -7.22 5.47
C VAL A 124 -9.82 -8.63 5.08
N SER A 125 -10.42 -9.22 4.04
CA SER A 125 -10.09 -10.60 3.65
C SER A 125 -8.74 -10.68 2.94
N GLU A 126 -8.50 -9.78 2.00
CA GLU A 126 -7.35 -9.84 1.10
C GLU A 126 -6.45 -8.59 1.19
N VAL A 127 -5.15 -8.82 1.03
CA VAL A 127 -4.14 -7.78 0.87
C VAL A 127 -3.35 -8.01 -0.40
N TRP A 128 -3.28 -6.98 -1.22
CA TRP A 128 -2.59 -6.99 -2.49
C TRP A 128 -1.13 -6.54 -2.33
N MET A 129 -0.24 -7.21 -3.05
CA MET A 129 1.18 -6.90 -3.11
C MET A 129 1.76 -7.19 -4.50
N VAL A 130 2.87 -6.54 -4.87
CA VAL A 130 3.57 -6.82 -6.12
C VAL A 130 4.63 -7.90 -5.88
N ALA A 131 4.40 -9.08 -6.45
CA ALA A 131 5.17 -10.30 -6.27
C ALA A 131 5.34 -10.66 -4.79
N GLY A 132 4.25 -10.67 -4.04
CA GLY A 132 4.23 -11.02 -2.61
C GLY A 132 4.95 -10.06 -1.67
N THR A 133 5.35 -8.87 -2.14
CA THR A 133 6.09 -7.89 -1.33
C THR A 133 5.52 -6.48 -1.43
N PRO A 134 5.64 -5.65 -0.36
CA PRO A 134 5.13 -4.29 -0.37
C PRO A 134 6.05 -3.40 -1.22
N ARG A 135 5.86 -3.38 -2.54
CA ARG A 135 6.75 -2.66 -3.46
C ARG A 135 6.23 -1.26 -3.73
N HIS A 136 7.12 -0.26 -3.68
CA HIS A 136 6.72 1.11 -3.94
C HIS A 136 6.27 1.31 -5.41
N PRO A 137 5.15 1.99 -5.69
CA PRO A 137 4.57 2.10 -7.04
C PRO A 137 5.50 2.72 -8.08
N SER A 138 6.38 3.65 -7.69
CA SER A 138 7.38 4.21 -8.61
C SER A 138 8.35 3.17 -9.18
N ARG A 139 8.49 2.00 -8.55
CA ARG A 139 9.36 0.90 -9.00
C ARG A 139 8.63 -0.18 -9.79
N TRP A 140 7.31 -0.15 -9.89
CA TRP A 140 6.54 -1.22 -10.54
C TRP A 140 6.89 -1.36 -12.02
N ARG A 141 6.92 -0.26 -12.78
CA ARG A 141 7.28 -0.27 -14.21
C ARG A 141 8.67 -0.82 -14.46
N GLN A 142 9.65 -0.48 -13.62
CA GLN A 142 11.00 -1.04 -13.68
C GLN A 142 11.00 -2.54 -13.31
N PHE A 143 10.21 -2.94 -12.32
CA PHE A 143 10.14 -4.32 -11.84
C PHE A 143 9.57 -5.26 -12.91
N VAL A 144 8.44 -4.87 -13.53
CA VAL A 144 7.78 -5.65 -14.58
C VAL A 144 8.23 -5.25 -15.99
N GLY A 145 9.29 -4.45 -16.12
CA GLY A 145 9.77 -3.97 -17.41
C GLY A 145 10.21 -5.12 -18.33
N PRO A 146 10.01 -4.99 -19.66
CA PRO A 146 10.29 -6.07 -20.61
C PRO A 146 11.75 -6.52 -20.60
N GLU A 147 12.67 -5.59 -20.34
CA GLU A 147 14.12 -5.87 -20.23
C GLU A 147 14.46 -6.93 -19.18
N LYS A 148 13.67 -7.02 -18.11
CA LYS A 148 13.93 -7.94 -17.02
C LYS A 148 13.29 -9.31 -17.21
N ARG A 149 12.42 -9.46 -18.24
CA ARG A 149 11.75 -10.71 -18.64
C ARG A 149 11.17 -11.52 -17.46
N ARG A 150 10.69 -10.85 -16.42
CA ARG A 150 10.06 -11.52 -15.25
C ARG A 150 8.71 -12.09 -15.59
N VAL A 151 7.98 -11.39 -16.44
CA VAL A 151 6.65 -11.72 -16.91
C VAL A 151 6.51 -11.20 -18.34
N GLU A 152 5.78 -11.93 -19.17
CA GLU A 152 5.42 -11.50 -20.53
C GLU A 152 4.23 -10.54 -20.50
N GLY A 153 4.05 -9.75 -21.55
CA GLY A 153 2.91 -8.85 -21.73
C GLY A 153 3.30 -7.62 -22.53
N SER A 154 2.39 -7.13 -23.35
CA SER A 154 2.59 -6.00 -24.26
C SER A 154 2.57 -4.66 -23.51
N SER A 155 1.68 -4.52 -22.52
CA SER A 155 1.49 -3.30 -21.72
C SER A 155 2.05 -3.43 -20.29
N PHE A 156 2.13 -2.29 -19.58
CA PHE A 156 2.50 -2.31 -18.16
C PHE A 156 1.41 -2.99 -17.33
N GLU A 157 0.16 -2.74 -17.66
CA GLU A 157 -1.04 -3.22 -17.01
C GLU A 157 -1.15 -4.75 -17.11
N GLU A 158 -0.93 -5.33 -18.31
CA GLU A 158 -0.87 -6.79 -18.52
C GLU A 158 0.23 -7.44 -17.69
N ARG A 159 1.41 -6.81 -17.61
CA ARG A 159 2.53 -7.33 -16.83
C ARG A 159 2.31 -7.15 -15.33
N LEU A 160 1.65 -6.07 -14.90
CA LEU A 160 1.27 -5.85 -13.51
C LEU A 160 0.24 -6.90 -13.05
N ALA A 161 -0.75 -7.22 -13.89
CA ALA A 161 -1.77 -8.24 -13.60
C ALA A 161 -1.17 -9.61 -13.26
N LYS A 162 0.00 -9.95 -13.82
CA LYS A 162 0.70 -11.21 -13.55
C LYS A 162 1.45 -11.24 -12.22
N VAL A 163 1.70 -10.09 -11.60
CA VAL A 163 2.50 -9.99 -10.37
C VAL A 163 1.75 -9.31 -9.22
N LEU A 164 0.61 -8.67 -9.46
CA LEU A 164 -0.23 -8.12 -8.40
C LEU A 164 -1.07 -9.27 -7.83
N THR A 165 -0.65 -9.79 -6.69
CA THR A 165 -1.23 -10.99 -6.07
C THR A 165 -1.97 -10.62 -4.79
N SER A 166 -3.12 -11.23 -4.58
CA SER A 166 -3.84 -11.15 -3.31
C SER A 166 -3.26 -12.17 -2.32
N HIS A 167 -3.38 -11.84 -1.04
CA HIS A 167 -2.92 -12.65 0.07
C HIS A 167 -3.93 -12.53 1.19
N GLU A 168 -4.33 -13.67 1.78
CA GLU A 168 -5.19 -13.65 2.94
C GLU A 168 -4.55 -12.81 4.06
N SER A 169 -5.28 -11.82 4.56
CA SER A 169 -4.80 -10.90 5.59
C SER A 169 -4.36 -11.63 6.87
N ARG A 170 -5.06 -12.72 7.20
CA ARG A 170 -4.79 -13.58 8.37
C ARG A 170 -3.50 -14.38 8.22
N ALA A 171 -3.08 -14.67 6.99
CA ALA A 171 -1.86 -15.42 6.69
C ALA A 171 -0.62 -14.50 6.59
N LEU A 172 -0.79 -13.18 6.74
CA LEU A 172 0.35 -12.27 6.73
C LEU A 172 1.28 -12.56 7.91
N PRO A 173 2.61 -12.62 7.68
CA PRO A 173 3.57 -12.81 8.76
C PRO A 173 3.39 -11.72 9.81
N GLN A 174 2.98 -12.11 11.01
CA GLN A 174 2.98 -11.20 12.15
C GLN A 174 4.44 -11.04 12.58
N GLY A 175 4.88 -9.78 12.71
CA GLY A 175 6.22 -9.47 13.22
C GLY A 175 6.44 -10.22 14.53
N SER A 176 7.54 -10.95 14.64
CA SER A 176 7.88 -11.72 15.84
C SER A 176 8.02 -10.75 17.00
N ASN A 177 7.01 -10.73 17.88
CA ASN A 177 7.00 -9.94 19.10
C ASN A 177 7.97 -10.59 20.10
N ARG A 178 9.28 -10.43 19.89
CA ARG A 178 10.25 -10.72 20.96
C ARG A 178 10.21 -9.56 21.93
N ARG A 179 9.22 -9.59 22.83
CA ARG A 179 9.40 -9.01 24.17
C ARG A 179 10.45 -9.87 24.86
N SER A 180 11.71 -9.46 24.81
CA SER A 180 12.66 -9.84 25.84
C SER A 180 12.48 -8.83 26.97
N GLY A 181 11.61 -9.19 27.92
CA GLY A 181 11.77 -8.75 29.30
C GLY A 181 12.82 -9.65 29.93
N ASP A 182 13.92 -9.04 30.35
CA ASP A 182 14.54 -9.11 31.68
C ASP A 182 15.82 -8.26 31.65
#